data_AF-A0A453K269-F1
#
_entry.id   AF-A0A453K269-F1
#
_cell.length_a   1.000
_cell.length_b   1.000
_cell.length_c   1.000
_cell.angle_alpha   90.00
_cell.angle_beta   90.00
_cell.angle_gamma   90.00
#
_symmetry.space_group_name_H-M   'P 1'
#
loop_
_entity.id
_entity.type
_entity.pdbx_description
1 polymer ?
#
loop_
_entity_poly.entity_id
_entity_poly.type
_entity_poly.pdbx_seq_one_letter_code
_entity_poly.pdbx_strand_id
1 'polypeptide(L)'
;WSSSKVLFIEQGHLHLSTSYQESEWLRGTLHKWLDDEYCPEPANVDISNTAARSYHESLTAKQSDVGEILMKMVGDLQELSYQESFHGAFSAANAAVRLITQRMESSAGE
;
A
#
# COMPACT_ATOMS: atom_id res chain seq x y z
N TRP A 1 36.87 2.43 11.11
CA TRP A 1 35.54 2.36 10.47
C TRP A 1 34.74 1.37 11.30
N SER A 2 33.67 1.80 11.98
CA SER A 2 32.94 0.94 12.95
C SER A 2 31.94 0.04 12.23
N SER A 3 32.00 -1.27 12.47
CA SER A 3 31.07 -2.28 11.93
C SER A 3 29.61 -1.95 12.22
N SER A 4 29.32 -1.21 13.30
CA SER A 4 27.96 -0.78 13.64
C SER A 4 27.37 0.15 12.58
N LYS A 5 28.15 1.09 12.03
CA LYS A 5 27.65 2.05 11.03
C LYS A 5 27.32 1.36 9.69
N VAL A 6 28.04 0.30 9.34
CA VAL A 6 27.79 -0.51 8.13
C VAL A 6 26.49 -1.31 8.30
N LEU A 7 26.31 -1.98 9.44
CA LEU A 7 25.08 -2.72 9.75
C LEU A 7 23.83 -1.83 9.71
N PHE A 8 23.88 -0.61 10.27
CA PHE A 8 22.73 0.31 10.22
C PHE A 8 22.36 0.74 8.79
N ILE A 9 23.35 0.94 7.91
CA ILE A 9 23.12 1.32 6.51
C ILE A 9 22.50 0.16 5.73
N GLU A 10 23.02 -1.06 5.88
CA GLU A 10 22.50 -2.24 5.18
C GLU A 10 21.07 -2.59 5.62
N GLN A 11 20.78 -2.55 6.92
CA GLN A 11 19.43 -2.81 7.43
C GLN A 11 18.43 -1.76 6.95
N GLY A 12 18.82 -0.48 6.91
CA GLY A 12 18.00 0.58 6.34
C GLY A 12 17.74 0.39 4.84
N HIS A 13 18.76 0.01 4.07
CA HIS A 13 18.64 -0.24 2.64
C HIS A 13 17.76 -1.45 2.33
N LEU A 14 17.89 -2.54 3.09
CA LEU A 14 17.04 -3.72 2.96
C LEU A 14 15.58 -3.38 3.26
N HIS A 15 15.31 -2.68 4.37
CA HIS A 15 13.95 -2.25 4.74
C HIS A 15 13.31 -1.36 3.68
N LEU A 16 14.06 -0.42 3.10
CA LEU A 16 13.59 0.44 2.01
C LEU A 16 13.28 -0.38 0.75
N SER A 17 14.14 -1.32 0.37
CA SER A 17 13.90 -2.18 -0.79
C SER A 17 12.64 -3.03 -0.64
N THR A 18 12.42 -3.60 0.55
CA THR A 18 11.21 -4.36 0.87
C THR A 18 9.97 -3.47 0.85
N SER A 19 10.04 -2.27 1.44
CA SER A 19 8.90 -1.33 1.45
C SER A 19 8.47 -0.90 0.05
N TYR A 20 9.41 -0.76 -0.89
CA TYR A 20 9.14 -0.43 -2.28
C TYR A 20 8.51 -1.61 -3.04
N GLN A 21 9.04 -2.82 -2.84
CA GLN A 21 8.49 -4.03 -3.45
C GLN A 21 7.04 -4.28 -3.01
N GLU A 22 6.76 -4.13 -1.71
CA GLU A 22 5.43 -4.29 -1.15
C GLU A 22 4.45 -3.23 -1.65
N SER A 23 4.89 -1.97 -1.83
CA SER A 23 4.04 -0.94 -2.44
C SER A 23 3.75 -1.18 -3.92
N GLU A 24 4.73 -1.62 -4.71
CA GLU A 24 4.53 -1.90 -6.13
C GLU A 24 3.63 -3.12 -6.35
N TRP A 25 3.77 -4.14 -5.50
CA TRP A 25 2.85 -5.26 -5.47
C TRP A 25 1.41 -4.81 -5.17
N LEU A 26 1.21 -3.95 -4.16
CA LEU A 26 -0.10 -3.43 -3.81
C LEU A 26 -0.70 -2.64 -4.96
N ARG A 27 0.10 -1.78 -5.61
CA ARG A 27 -0.31 -0.97 -6.77
C ARG A 27 -0.93 -1.84 -7.86
N GLY A 28 -0.19 -2.84 -8.33
CA GLY A 28 -0.64 -3.71 -9.41
C GLY A 28 -1.84 -4.57 -9.02
N THR A 29 -1.83 -5.11 -7.80
CA THR A 29 -2.88 -6.01 -7.32
C THR A 29 -4.19 -5.27 -7.05
N LEU A 30 -4.12 -4.08 -6.42
CA LEU A 30 -5.30 -3.27 -6.15
C LEU A 30 -5.92 -2.75 -7.44
N HIS A 31 -5.13 -2.24 -8.38
CA HIS A 31 -5.64 -1.80 -9.68
C HIS A 31 -6.41 -2.92 -10.37
N LYS A 32 -5.79 -4.11 -10.48
CA LYS A 32 -6.45 -5.28 -11.05
C LYS A 32 -7.76 -5.62 -10.32
N TRP A 33 -7.75 -5.60 -8.98
CA TRP A 33 -8.94 -5.90 -8.19
C TRP A 33 -10.07 -4.89 -8.44
N LEU A 34 -9.76 -3.59 -8.54
CA LEU A 34 -10.75 -2.55 -8.83
C LEU A 34 -11.36 -2.69 -10.22
N ASP A 35 -10.53 -3.01 -11.23
CA ASP A 35 -10.99 -3.26 -12.59
C ASP A 35 -11.90 -4.50 -12.67
N ASP A 36 -11.56 -5.56 -11.93
CA ASP A 36 -12.32 -6.80 -11.88
C ASP A 36 -13.66 -6.63 -11.11
N GLU A 37 -13.69 -5.84 -10.03
CA GLU A 37 -14.87 -5.65 -9.16
C GLU A 37 -15.88 -4.64 -9.72
N TYR A 38 -15.41 -3.51 -10.27
CA TYR A 38 -16.29 -2.41 -10.69
C TYR A 38 -16.35 -2.31 -12.22
N CYS A 39 -15.25 -1.87 -12.81
CA CYS A 39 -14.87 -1.92 -14.22
C CYS A 39 -13.61 -1.06 -14.39
N PRO A 40 -12.87 -1.19 -15.50
CA PRO A 40 -11.71 -0.34 -15.76
C PRO A 40 -12.09 1.15 -15.89
N GLU A 41 -11.45 1.99 -15.07
CA GLU A 41 -11.62 3.45 -15.11
C GLU A 41 -10.31 4.18 -14.76
N PRO A 42 -10.11 5.43 -15.22
CA PRO A 42 -8.93 6.21 -14.88
C PRO A 42 -8.72 6.38 -13.37
N ALA A 43 -9.80 6.49 -12.60
CA ALA A 43 -9.72 6.62 -11.14
C ALA A 43 -9.03 5.42 -10.48
N ASN A 44 -9.14 4.20 -11.03
CA ASN A 44 -8.48 3.01 -10.49
C ASN A 44 -6.94 3.14 -10.54
N VAL A 45 -6.41 3.83 -11.55
CA VAL A 45 -4.97 4.15 -11.66
C VAL A 45 -4.56 5.10 -10.53
N ASP A 46 -5.30 6.18 -10.33
CA ASP A 46 -4.99 7.20 -9.31
C ASP A 46 -5.11 6.62 -7.90
N ILE A 47 -6.13 5.80 -7.66
CA ILE A 47 -6.38 5.11 -6.39
C ILE A 47 -5.25 4.12 -6.10
N SER A 48 -4.88 3.28 -7.06
CA SER A 48 -3.81 2.29 -6.86
C SER A 48 -2.45 2.94 -6.64
N ASN A 49 -2.13 4.02 -7.37
CA ASN A 49 -0.93 4.82 -7.15
C ASN A 49 -0.91 5.45 -5.75
N THR A 50 -2.03 6.03 -5.33
CA THR A 50 -2.16 6.70 -4.03
C THR A 50 -2.07 5.71 -2.87
N ALA A 51 -2.76 4.56 -2.98
CA ALA A 51 -2.68 3.49 -1.98
C ALA A 51 -1.26 2.92 -1.86
N ALA A 52 -0.57 2.70 -2.99
CA ALA A 52 0.82 2.24 -3.00
C ALA A 52 1.76 3.23 -2.34
N ARG A 53 1.64 4.53 -2.65
CA ARG A 53 2.39 5.60 -1.98
C ARG A 53 2.13 5.61 -0.48
N SER A 54 0.85 5.58 -0.08
CA SER A 54 0.45 5.59 1.33
C SER A 54 1.05 4.43 2.11
N TYR A 55 1.02 3.24 1.51
CA TYR A 55 1.58 2.03 2.10
C TYR A 55 3.10 2.09 2.19
N HIS A 56 3.78 2.56 1.13
CA HIS A 56 5.23 2.77 1.14
C HIS A 56 5.69 3.70 2.26
N GLU A 57 5.01 4.82 2.43
CA GLU A 57 5.27 5.79 3.50
C GLU A 57 5.06 5.17 4.88
N SER A 58 4.01 4.38 5.05
CA SER A 58 3.71 3.67 6.29
C SER A 58 4.81 2.65 6.63
N LEU A 59 5.22 1.83 5.66
CA LEU A 59 6.29 0.86 5.85
C LEU A 59 7.63 1.54 6.14
N THR A 60 7.94 2.63 5.45
CA THR A 60 9.15 3.44 5.69
C THR A 60 9.16 4.04 7.10
N ALA A 61 8.00 4.45 7.59
CA ALA A 61 7.78 4.90 8.96
C ALA A 61 7.76 3.75 10.00
N LYS A 62 7.98 2.50 9.56
CA LYS A 62 7.90 1.27 10.38
C LYS A 62 6.55 1.05 11.02
N GLN A 63 5.48 1.54 10.38
CA GLN A 63 4.12 1.26 10.79
C GLN A 63 3.76 -0.17 10.42
N SER A 64 3.23 -0.92 11.38
CA SER A 64 2.78 -2.32 11.20
C SER A 64 1.34 -2.54 11.66
N ASP A 65 0.72 -1.58 12.34
CA ASP A 65 -0.70 -1.66 12.70
C ASP A 65 -1.55 -1.42 11.45
N VAL A 66 -2.36 -2.43 11.12
CA VAL A 66 -3.20 -2.42 9.91
C VAL A 66 -4.30 -1.35 10.00
N GLY A 67 -4.79 -1.05 11.20
CA GLY A 67 -5.77 0.01 11.42
C GLY A 67 -5.18 1.40 11.19
N GLU A 68 -3.95 1.64 11.66
CA GLU A 68 -3.25 2.91 11.39
C GLU A 68 -2.91 3.08 9.90
N ILE A 69 -2.49 2.00 9.22
CA ILE A 69 -2.28 1.99 7.77
C ILE A 69 -3.58 2.30 7.03
N LEU A 70 -4.69 1.67 7.43
CA LEU A 70 -6.01 1.92 6.85
C LEU A 70 -6.40 3.39 6.96
N MET A 71 -6.31 3.95 8.16
CA MET A 71 -6.74 5.32 8.42
C MET A 71 -5.89 6.35 7.67
N LYS A 72 -4.57 6.14 7.60
CA LYS A 72 -3.70 6.99 6.77
C LYS A 72 -4.10 6.91 5.29
N MET A 73 -4.32 5.70 4.78
CA MET A 73 -4.66 5.47 3.39
C MET A 73 -6.02 6.07 3.02
N VAL A 74 -7.02 5.99 3.91
CA VAL A 74 -8.30 6.68 3.73
C VAL A 74 -8.08 8.19 3.59
N GLY A 75 -7.25 8.79 4.45
CA GLY A 75 -6.92 10.21 4.38
C GLY A 75 -6.29 10.60 3.04
N ASP A 76 -5.28 9.85 2.60
CA ASP A 76 -4.61 10.10 1.32
C ASP A 76 -5.56 9.92 0.12
N LEU A 77 -6.45 8.93 0.17
CA LEU A 77 -7.41 8.67 -0.91
C LEU A 77 -8.54 9.69 -0.96
N GLN A 78 -8.92 10.30 0.16
CA GLN A 78 -9.93 11.36 0.19
C GLN A 78 -9.53 12.63 -0.58
N GLU A 79 -8.23 12.81 -0.88
CA GLU A 79 -7.73 13.91 -1.69
C GLU A 79 -8.01 13.73 -3.19
N LEU A 80 -8.43 12.53 -3.62
CA LEU A 80 -8.75 12.23 -5.02
C LEU A 80 -10.18 12.67 -5.40
N SER A 81 -10.39 12.94 -6.68
CA SER A 81 -11.72 13.18 -7.24
C SER A 81 -12.40 11.88 -7.63
N TYR A 82 -13.60 11.64 -7.09
CA TYR A 82 -14.44 10.47 -7.38
C TYR A 82 -15.72 10.82 -8.15
N GLN A 83 -15.83 12.02 -8.73
CA GLN A 83 -17.09 12.56 -9.25
C GLN A 83 -17.78 11.68 -10.32
N GLU A 84 -17.03 10.81 -10.99
CA GLU A 84 -17.54 9.88 -12.01
C GLU A 84 -17.19 8.41 -11.69
N SER A 85 -16.71 8.11 -10.48
CA SER A 85 -16.27 6.76 -10.11
C SER A 85 -17.37 5.95 -9.45
N PHE A 86 -17.31 4.62 -9.62
CA PHE A 86 -18.29 3.66 -9.08
C PHE A 86 -18.13 3.41 -7.58
N HIS A 87 -17.01 3.82 -7.00
CA HIS A 87 -16.65 3.58 -5.60
C HIS A 87 -15.99 4.82 -4.99
N GLY A 88 -15.76 4.79 -3.67
CA GLY A 88 -15.17 5.90 -2.93
C GLY A 88 -13.93 5.50 -2.16
N ALA A 89 -13.25 6.51 -1.61
CA ALA A 89 -11.99 6.36 -0.86
C ALA A 89 -12.01 5.23 0.20
N PHE A 90 -13.10 5.12 0.97
CA PHE A 90 -13.20 4.11 2.03
C PHE A 90 -13.28 2.67 1.47
N SER A 91 -14.04 2.46 0.39
CA SER A 91 -14.14 1.16 -0.26
C SER A 91 -12.79 0.74 -0.84
N ALA A 92 -12.10 1.66 -1.52
CA ALA A 92 -10.76 1.42 -2.05
C ALA A 92 -9.73 1.12 -0.95
N ALA A 93 -9.71 1.89 0.14
CA ALA A 93 -8.80 1.68 1.25
C ALA A 93 -9.02 0.32 1.94
N ASN A 94 -10.29 -0.06 2.15
CA ASN A 94 -10.63 -1.37 2.71
C ASN A 94 -10.18 -2.52 1.80
N ALA A 95 -10.35 -2.37 0.49
CA ALA A 95 -9.88 -3.37 -0.47
C ALA A 95 -8.35 -3.52 -0.41
N ALA A 96 -7.63 -2.40 -0.37
CA ALA A 96 -6.17 -2.38 -0.25
C ALA A 96 -5.70 -3.08 1.02
N VAL A 97 -6.28 -2.75 2.17
CA VAL A 97 -5.93 -3.36 3.46
C VAL A 97 -6.25 -4.84 3.52
N ARG A 98 -7.40 -5.26 2.97
CA ARG A 98 -7.73 -6.69 2.84
C ARG A 98 -6.65 -7.44 2.05
N LEU A 99 -6.18 -6.88 0.94
CA LEU A 99 -5.11 -7.48 0.14
C LEU A 99 -3.80 -7.58 0.94
N ILE A 100 -3.42 -6.51 1.65
CA ILE A 100 -2.23 -6.50 2.52
C ILE A 100 -2.33 -7.61 3.57
N THR A 101 -3.45 -7.71 4.28
CA THR A 101 -3.65 -8.73 5.31
C THR A 101 -3.56 -10.15 4.72
N GLN A 102 -4.20 -10.41 3.59
CA GLN A 102 -4.13 -11.71 2.91
C GLN A 102 -2.70 -12.10 2.52
N ARG A 103 -1.90 -11.14 2.06
CA ARG A 103 -0.48 -11.37 1.73
C ARG A 103 0.34 -11.67 2.97
N MET A 104 0.14 -10.92 4.06
CA MET A 104 0.83 -11.15 5.34
C MET A 104 0.54 -12.55 5.89
N GLU A 105 -0.71 -12.99 5.83
CA GLU A 105 -1.13 -14.34 6.24
C GLU A 105 -0.49 -15.42 5.37
N SER A 106 -0.40 -15.20 4.05
CA SER A 106 0.22 -16.14 3.11
C SER A 106 1.73 -16.29 3.33
N SER A 107 2.42 -15.20 3.68
CA SER A 107 3.86 -15.21 4.00
C SER A 107 4.18 -15.76 5.40
N ALA A 108 3.20 -15.87 6.29
CA ALA A 108 3.37 -16.45 7.63
C ALA A 108 3.20 -17.98 7.66
N GLY A 109 2.71 -18.58 6.56
CA GLY A 109 2.49 -20.02 6.41
C GLY A 109 3.64 -20.81 5.78
N GLU A 110 4.76 -20.15 5.43
CA GLU A 110 6.02 -20.75 4.97
C GLU A 110 7.05 -20.82 6.11
#